data_AF-A0A7Z0EP73-F1
#
_entry.id   AF-A0A7Z0EP73-F1
#
_cell.length_a   1.000
_cell.length_b   1.000
_cell.length_c   1.000
_cell.angle_alpha   90.00
_cell.angle_beta   90.00
_cell.angle_gamma   90.00
#
_symmetry.space_group_name_H-M   'P 1'
#
loop_
_entity.id
_entity.type
_entity.pdbx_description
1 polymer ?
#
loop_
_entity_poly.entity_id
_entity_poly.type
_entity_poly.pdbx_seq_one_letter_code
_entity_poly.pdbx_strand_id
1 'polypeptide(L)'
;MLLPALAAHSHGDLTLDQVRWLHETLQLEEGTPRTEGIGADMSIAHRTFTDTASNHLVLELGRTGGDVWILSVYFEGERPSPETVEHHRGLFRDLIDQLGLTLIDITPAATADEVFTSPHQPGDAQEGVGVSWDLPYDELDRMWFHLGLRKDAPREVKEVKLREVMSYPVWSVAPEPLRSQAEEFLRDA
;
A
#
# COMPACT_ATOMS: atom_id res chain seq x y z
N MET A 1 19.78 -6.40 -4.05
CA MET A 1 18.59 -5.74 -4.67
C MET A 1 17.65 -5.37 -3.56
N LEU A 2 17.35 -4.09 -3.44
CA LEU A 2 16.55 -3.54 -2.36
C LEU A 2 15.05 -3.75 -2.62
N LEU A 3 14.37 -4.47 -1.72
CA LEU A 3 12.97 -4.85 -1.84
C LEU A 3 12.11 -4.17 -0.77
N PRO A 4 10.88 -3.75 -1.08
CA PRO A 4 10.00 -3.13 -0.10
C PRO A 4 9.50 -4.17 0.91
N ALA A 5 9.65 -3.89 2.19
CA ALA A 5 9.00 -4.61 3.28
C ALA A 5 7.66 -3.98 3.66
N LEU A 6 7.62 -2.65 3.68
CA LEU A 6 6.48 -1.84 4.08
C LEU A 6 6.55 -0.47 3.40
N ALA A 7 5.42 0.06 2.94
CA ALA A 7 5.30 1.44 2.48
C ALA A 7 3.96 2.01 2.94
N ALA A 8 3.96 3.19 3.55
CA ALA A 8 2.77 3.94 3.91
C ALA A 8 2.68 5.20 3.05
N HIS A 9 1.58 5.36 2.35
CA HIS A 9 1.28 6.53 1.54
C HIS A 9 0.31 7.43 2.31
N SER A 10 0.59 8.73 2.31
CA SER A 10 -0.26 9.72 2.97
C SER A 10 -0.33 11.00 2.17
N HIS A 11 -1.44 11.73 2.30
CA HIS A 11 -1.69 12.98 1.59
C HIS A 11 -1.78 14.15 2.58
N GLY A 12 -1.13 15.25 2.23
CA GLY A 12 -1.21 16.52 2.95
C GLY A 12 0.05 17.37 2.82
N ASP A 13 -0.08 18.63 3.24
CA ASP A 13 1.03 19.57 3.22
C ASP A 13 1.88 19.47 4.50
N LEU A 14 3.19 19.32 4.33
CA LEU A 14 4.15 19.47 5.42
C LEU A 14 4.94 20.76 5.26
N THR A 15 5.03 21.51 6.36
CA THR A 15 5.96 22.64 6.48
C THR A 15 7.41 22.15 6.48
N LEU A 16 8.36 23.05 6.19
CA LEU A 16 9.79 22.74 6.25
C LEU A 16 10.24 22.28 7.65
N ASP A 17 9.64 22.83 8.71
CA ASP A 17 9.98 22.42 10.08
C ASP A 17 9.44 21.02 10.40
N GLN A 18 8.27 20.65 9.89
CA GLN A 18 7.76 19.28 10.01
C GLN A 18 8.62 18.27 9.22
N VAL A 19 9.09 18.65 8.03
CA VAL A 19 10.01 17.81 7.25
C VAL A 19 11.34 17.65 8.00
N ARG A 20 11.92 18.72 8.54
CA ARG A 20 13.15 18.64 9.36
C ARG A 20 12.93 17.75 10.58
N TRP A 21 11.79 17.90 11.27
CA TRP A 21 11.43 17.07 12.41
C TRP A 21 11.31 15.59 12.04
N LEU A 22 10.76 15.25 10.87
CA LEU A 22 10.74 13.87 10.35
C LEU A 22 12.15 13.34 10.13
N HIS A 23 13.04 14.12 9.52
CA HIS A 23 14.43 13.72 9.34
C HIS A 23 15.12 13.42 10.67
N GLU A 24 14.94 14.27 11.67
CA GLU A 24 15.53 14.08 13.00
C GLU A 24 14.93 12.86 13.71
N THR A 25 13.60 12.72 13.70
CA THR A 25 12.87 11.63 14.37
C THR A 25 13.21 10.28 13.77
N LEU A 26 13.31 10.22 12.45
CA LEU A 26 13.64 9.01 11.72
C LEU A 26 15.15 8.82 11.50
N GLN A 27 15.98 9.76 11.97
CA GLN A 27 17.44 9.79 11.80
C GLN A 27 17.88 9.68 10.33
N LEU A 28 17.13 10.30 9.41
CA LEU A 28 17.41 10.25 7.99
C LEU A 28 18.62 11.11 7.65
N GLU A 29 19.42 10.63 6.70
CA GLU A 29 20.50 11.43 6.13
C GLU A 29 19.88 12.45 5.17
N GLU A 30 19.98 13.74 5.51
CA GLU A 30 19.36 14.80 4.72
C GLU A 30 20.03 14.96 3.35
N GLY A 31 19.22 15.03 2.29
CA GLY A 31 19.71 15.21 0.93
C GLY A 31 20.39 13.98 0.32
N THR A 32 20.20 12.79 0.91
CA THR A 32 20.68 11.52 0.35
C THR A 32 19.51 10.66 -0.12
N PRO A 33 18.92 10.96 -1.28
CA PRO A 33 17.91 10.07 -1.87
C PRO A 33 18.57 8.73 -2.23
N ARG A 34 17.79 7.65 -2.19
CA ARG A 34 18.22 6.36 -2.73
C ARG A 34 18.40 6.48 -4.25
N THR A 35 19.35 5.72 -4.78
CA THR A 35 19.62 5.66 -6.23
C THR A 35 19.21 4.33 -6.86
N GLU A 36 18.69 3.39 -6.07
CA GLU A 36 18.35 2.04 -6.52
C GLU A 36 17.14 1.46 -5.78
N GLY A 37 16.55 0.42 -6.38
CA GLY A 37 15.35 -0.25 -5.88
C GLY A 37 14.05 0.40 -6.36
N ILE A 38 12.93 -0.23 -6.03
CA ILE A 38 11.59 0.25 -6.41
C ILE A 38 11.33 1.59 -5.70
N GLY A 39 10.88 2.59 -6.46
CA GLY A 39 10.49 3.92 -5.96
C GLY A 39 11.65 4.87 -5.66
N ALA A 40 12.88 4.57 -6.11
CA ALA A 40 14.04 5.44 -5.86
C ALA A 40 13.90 6.85 -6.43
N ASP A 41 13.13 7.02 -7.51
CA ASP A 41 12.81 8.32 -8.13
C ASP A 41 11.95 9.23 -7.24
N MET A 42 11.21 8.64 -6.30
CA MET A 42 10.41 9.36 -5.30
C MET A 42 11.18 9.61 -4.01
N SER A 43 12.39 9.08 -3.87
CA SER A 43 13.21 9.20 -2.66
C SER A 43 13.65 10.64 -2.41
N ILE A 44 13.57 11.09 -1.16
CA ILE A 44 14.14 12.37 -0.71
C ILE A 44 15.33 12.13 0.21
N ALA A 45 15.18 11.21 1.15
CA ALA A 45 16.18 10.90 2.15
C ALA A 45 15.99 9.48 2.66
N HIS A 46 17.09 8.84 3.02
CA HIS A 46 17.05 7.53 3.66
C HIS A 46 18.09 7.43 4.77
N ARG A 47 17.97 6.36 5.55
CA ARG A 47 19.06 5.85 6.37
C ARG A 47 19.14 4.34 6.23
N THR A 48 20.35 3.81 6.38
CA THR A 48 20.58 2.37 6.50
C THR A 48 20.79 1.99 7.96
N PHE A 49 20.25 0.86 8.39
CA PHE A 49 20.42 0.36 9.75
C PHE A 49 20.28 -1.16 9.79
N THR A 50 20.65 -1.76 10.92
CA THR A 50 20.43 -3.18 11.20
C THR A 50 19.39 -3.34 12.29
N ASP A 51 18.44 -4.27 12.12
CA ASP A 51 17.51 -4.62 13.19
C ASP A 51 18.17 -5.53 14.25
N THR A 52 17.39 -5.92 15.27
CA THR A 52 17.83 -6.81 16.36
C THR A 52 18.23 -8.21 15.88
N ALA A 53 17.76 -8.62 14.71
CA ALA A 53 18.11 -9.88 14.05
C ALA A 53 19.28 -9.72 13.05
N SER A 54 19.93 -8.54 13.03
CA SER A 54 21.02 -8.21 12.10
C SER A 54 20.62 -8.17 10.62
N ASN A 55 19.33 -7.98 10.31
CA ASN A 55 18.88 -7.75 8.94
C ASN A 55 19.26 -6.34 8.50
N HIS A 56 19.75 -6.19 7.26
CA HIS A 56 20.05 -4.89 6.67
C HIS A 56 18.77 -4.24 6.15
N LEU A 57 18.39 -3.12 6.77
CA LEU A 57 17.18 -2.38 6.46
C LEU A 57 17.51 -0.95 6.00
N VAL A 58 16.61 -0.42 5.19
CA VAL A 58 16.65 0.96 4.74
C VAL A 58 15.32 1.62 5.08
N LEU A 59 15.36 2.68 5.88
CA LEU A 59 14.21 3.52 6.16
C LEU A 59 14.27 4.75 5.25
N GLU A 60 13.17 5.06 4.58
CA GLU A 60 13.10 6.10 3.58
C GLU A 60 11.91 7.04 3.83
N LEU A 61 12.15 8.33 3.56
CA LEU A 61 11.14 9.33 3.26
C LEU A 61 11.18 9.65 1.77
N GLY A 62 10.03 9.51 1.11
CA GLY A 62 9.81 9.86 -0.28
C GLY A 62 8.61 10.79 -0.47
N ARG A 63 8.47 11.29 -1.69
CA ARG A 63 7.36 12.16 -2.09
C ARG A 63 7.00 11.93 -3.56
N THR A 64 5.70 11.95 -3.84
CA THR A 64 5.14 11.92 -5.19
C THR A 64 4.05 12.99 -5.31
N GLY A 65 3.82 13.53 -6.50
CA GLY A 65 2.68 14.43 -6.74
C GLY A 65 2.65 15.78 -6.02
N GLY A 66 3.69 16.17 -5.26
CA GLY A 66 3.72 17.44 -4.52
C GLY A 66 3.03 17.39 -3.16
N ASP A 67 2.00 16.57 -2.96
CA ASP A 67 1.22 16.46 -1.73
C ASP A 67 1.14 15.04 -1.15
N VAL A 68 1.73 14.04 -1.82
CA VAL A 68 1.79 12.66 -1.34
C VAL A 68 3.16 12.34 -0.76
N TRP A 69 3.17 11.92 0.51
CA TRP A 69 4.35 11.50 1.26
C TRP A 69 4.38 9.99 1.40
N ILE A 70 5.60 9.44 1.35
CA ILE A 70 5.84 8.00 1.41
C ILE A 70 6.83 7.72 2.53
N LEU A 71 6.41 6.91 3.51
CA LEU A 71 7.30 6.35 4.53
C LEU A 71 7.51 4.87 4.21
N SER A 72 8.75 4.45 4.00
CA SER A 72 9.03 3.09 3.52
C SER A 72 10.16 2.40 4.27
N VAL A 73 10.00 1.11 4.51
CA VAL A 73 11.07 0.21 4.94
C VAL A 73 11.39 -0.74 3.80
N TYR A 74 12.66 -0.80 3.43
CA TYR A 74 13.20 -1.77 2.50
C TYR A 74 14.19 -2.68 3.21
N PHE A 75 14.48 -3.81 2.57
CA PHE A 75 15.46 -4.78 3.05
C PHE A 75 16.33 -5.30 1.91
N GLU A 76 17.54 -5.70 2.24
CA GLU A 76 18.42 -6.45 1.37
C GLU A 76 18.68 -7.85 1.96
N GLY A 77 18.55 -8.88 1.13
CA GLY A 77 18.75 -10.27 1.56
C GLY A 77 17.49 -10.85 2.20
N GLU A 78 17.57 -11.19 3.48
CA GLU A 78 16.47 -11.85 4.20
C GLU A 78 15.35 -10.87 4.53
N ARG A 79 14.11 -11.36 4.40
CA ARG A 79 12.93 -10.56 4.70
C ARG A 79 12.88 -10.26 6.21
N PRO A 80 12.61 -9.01 6.61
CA PRO A 80 12.45 -8.69 8.02
C PRO A 80 11.33 -9.50 8.66
N SER A 81 11.45 -9.70 9.98
CA SER A 81 10.45 -10.39 10.76
C SER A 81 9.09 -9.66 10.72
N PRO A 82 7.96 -10.38 10.92
CA PRO A 82 6.65 -9.75 11.05
C PRO A 82 6.61 -8.69 12.17
N GLU A 83 7.31 -8.91 13.28
CA GLU A 83 7.42 -7.96 14.39
C GLU A 83 8.13 -6.67 13.98
N THR A 84 9.23 -6.78 13.22
CA THR A 84 9.93 -5.63 12.67
C THR A 84 9.03 -4.82 11.74
N VAL A 85 8.27 -5.49 10.87
CA VAL A 85 7.33 -4.82 9.96
C VAL A 85 6.22 -4.13 10.75
N GLU A 86 5.65 -4.79 11.76
CA GLU A 86 4.56 -4.23 12.55
C GLU A 86 4.99 -3.05 13.43
N HIS A 87 6.21 -3.10 13.97
CA HIS A 87 6.80 -1.97 14.67
C HIS A 87 6.86 -0.71 13.79
N HIS A 88 7.33 -0.85 12.56
CA HIS A 88 7.41 0.28 11.62
C HIS A 88 6.03 0.72 11.12
N ARG A 89 5.07 -0.21 10.99
CA ARG A 89 3.68 0.13 10.68
C ARG A 89 3.10 1.05 11.75
N GLY A 90 3.22 0.67 13.02
CA GLY A 90 2.79 1.51 14.14
C GLY A 90 3.46 2.88 14.13
N LEU A 91 4.80 2.91 13.97
CA LEU A 91 5.55 4.15 13.85
C LEU A 91 5.03 5.04 12.71
N PHE A 92 4.78 4.49 11.52
CA PHE A 92 4.31 5.28 10.38
C PHE A 92 2.91 5.84 10.61
N ARG A 93 2.01 5.06 11.20
CA ARG A 93 0.67 5.53 11.55
C ARG A 93 0.73 6.67 12.57
N ASP A 94 1.51 6.50 13.63
CA ASP A 94 1.68 7.53 14.65
C ASP A 94 2.24 8.83 14.07
N LEU A 95 3.22 8.75 13.15
CA LEU A 95 3.78 9.92 12.48
C LEU A 95 2.77 10.60 11.55
N ILE A 96 2.02 9.83 10.77
CA ILE A 96 0.98 10.34 9.86
C ILE A 96 -0.10 11.09 10.67
N ASP A 97 -0.59 10.47 11.74
CA ASP A 97 -1.60 11.06 12.63
C ASP A 97 -1.07 12.31 13.34
N GLN A 98 0.15 12.25 13.88
CA GLN A 98 0.78 13.38 14.58
C GLN A 98 1.01 14.60 13.67
N LEU A 99 1.29 14.36 12.39
CA LEU A 99 1.49 15.41 11.39
C LEU A 99 0.17 15.92 10.78
N GLY A 100 -0.97 15.30 11.12
CA GLY A 100 -2.27 15.64 10.55
C GLY A 100 -2.40 15.27 9.07
N LEU A 101 -1.63 14.30 8.60
CA LEU A 101 -1.72 13.76 7.24
C LEU A 101 -2.89 12.78 7.13
N THR A 102 -3.45 12.66 5.93
CA THR A 102 -4.48 11.64 5.65
C THR A 102 -3.81 10.38 5.13
N LEU A 103 -3.98 9.26 5.84
CA LEU A 103 -3.51 7.96 5.34
C LEU A 103 -4.24 7.60 4.04
N ILE A 104 -3.48 7.23 3.00
CA ILE A 104 -3.99 6.74 1.72
C ILE A 104 -4.01 5.21 1.73
N ASP A 105 -2.87 4.60 2.05
CA ASP A 105 -2.73 3.15 2.20
C ASP A 105 -1.46 2.77 2.99
N ILE A 106 -1.40 1.49 3.38
CA ILE A 106 -0.15 0.83 3.77
C ILE A 106 -0.03 -0.50 3.02
N THR A 107 1.11 -0.73 2.38
CA THR A 107 1.41 -1.96 1.64
C THR A 107 2.55 -2.73 2.30
N PRO A 108 2.37 -4.02 2.67
CA PRO A 108 1.11 -4.76 2.63
C PRO A 108 0.13 -4.28 3.71
N ALA A 109 -1.16 -4.25 3.37
CA ALA A 109 -2.22 -3.89 4.31
C ALA A 109 -2.41 -5.00 5.37
N ALA A 110 -2.47 -4.61 6.63
CA ALA A 110 -2.81 -5.46 7.77
C ALA A 110 -4.26 -5.28 8.21
N THR A 111 -4.86 -4.12 7.94
CA THR A 111 -6.25 -3.81 8.29
C THR A 111 -7.03 -3.21 7.14
N ALA A 112 -8.36 -3.21 7.24
CA ALA A 112 -9.26 -2.68 6.22
C ALA A 112 -9.01 -1.20 5.88
N ASP A 113 -8.65 -0.36 6.86
CA ASP A 113 -8.38 1.08 6.68
C ASP A 113 -7.04 1.39 6.01
N GLU A 114 -6.16 0.40 5.88
CA GLU A 114 -4.87 0.53 5.18
C GLU A 114 -4.98 0.22 3.69
N VAL A 115 -6.17 -0.15 3.23
CA VAL A 115 -6.42 -0.48 1.83
C VAL A 115 -6.76 0.79 1.08
N PHE A 116 -5.94 1.14 0.09
CA PHE A 116 -6.33 2.18 -0.86
C PHE A 116 -7.67 1.81 -1.48
N THR A 117 -8.68 2.66 -1.36
CA THR A 117 -9.91 2.54 -2.13
C THR A 117 -10.01 3.78 -3.00
N SER A 118 -10.17 3.58 -4.31
CA SER A 118 -10.44 4.73 -5.17
C SER A 118 -11.81 5.28 -4.76
N PRO A 119 -11.94 6.58 -4.44
CA PRO A 119 -13.24 7.17 -4.25
C PRO A 119 -13.96 7.06 -5.59
N HIS A 120 -14.86 6.08 -5.70
CA HIS A 120 -15.75 5.94 -6.85
C HIS A 120 -16.45 7.28 -7.06
N GLN A 121 -16.14 8.00 -8.14
CA GLN A 121 -17.06 9.01 -8.65
C GLN A 121 -18.20 8.24 -9.32
N PRO A 122 -19.42 8.25 -8.75
CA PRO A 122 -20.56 7.70 -9.44
C PRO A 122 -20.91 8.66 -10.57
N GLY A 123 -20.35 8.46 -11.76
CA GLY A 123 -20.65 9.34 -12.91
C GLY A 123 -19.78 9.19 -14.15
N ASP A 124 -18.53 8.75 -14.04
CA ASP A 124 -17.59 8.77 -15.19
C ASP A 124 -17.47 7.42 -15.93
N ALA A 125 -18.50 6.57 -15.83
CA ALA A 125 -18.68 5.54 -16.84
C ALA A 125 -19.26 6.19 -18.08
N GLN A 126 -18.41 6.57 -19.03
CA GLN A 126 -18.85 6.81 -20.41
C GLN A 126 -19.75 5.65 -20.83
N GLU A 127 -21.02 5.95 -21.06
CA GLU A 127 -21.91 5.10 -21.86
C GLU A 127 -21.28 4.94 -23.24
N GLY A 128 -20.45 3.91 -23.40
CA GLY A 128 -19.67 3.76 -24.62
C GLY A 128 -18.97 2.41 -24.69
N VAL A 129 -19.55 1.51 -25.49
CA VAL A 129 -18.97 0.23 -25.95
C VAL A 129 -19.01 -0.90 -24.90
N GLY A 130 -19.34 -2.10 -25.37
CA GLY A 130 -19.75 -3.25 -24.54
C GLY A 130 -18.80 -3.55 -23.39
N VAL A 131 -19.37 -3.70 -22.20
CA VAL A 131 -18.65 -4.12 -21.00
C VAL A 131 -18.14 -5.55 -21.23
N SER A 132 -16.84 -5.74 -21.37
CA SER A 132 -16.20 -7.06 -21.48
C SER A 132 -15.36 -7.35 -20.24
N TRP A 133 -15.38 -8.61 -19.81
CA TRP A 133 -14.47 -9.09 -18.77
C TRP A 133 -13.13 -9.45 -19.42
N ASP A 134 -12.15 -8.56 -19.29
CA ASP A 134 -10.85 -8.70 -19.96
C ASP A 134 -9.80 -9.42 -19.09
N LEU A 135 -10.21 -9.97 -17.94
CA LEU A 135 -9.31 -10.70 -17.04
C LEU A 135 -9.37 -12.22 -17.31
N PRO A 136 -8.22 -12.92 -17.36
CA PRO A 136 -8.16 -14.35 -17.68
C PRO A 136 -8.48 -15.25 -16.48
N TYR A 137 -9.24 -14.75 -15.50
CA TYR A 137 -9.49 -15.43 -14.23
C TYR A 137 -10.97 -15.74 -14.06
N ASP A 138 -11.24 -16.98 -13.67
CA ASP A 138 -12.54 -17.54 -13.27
C ASP A 138 -12.54 -18.00 -11.79
N GLU A 139 -11.39 -17.92 -11.12
CA GLU A 139 -11.16 -18.31 -9.72
C GLU A 139 -10.74 -17.09 -8.89
N LEU A 140 -11.37 -16.95 -7.72
CA LEU A 140 -11.13 -15.82 -6.81
C LEU A 140 -9.68 -15.80 -6.29
N ASP A 141 -9.11 -16.99 -6.08
CA ASP A 141 -7.72 -17.16 -5.65
C ASP A 141 -6.69 -16.56 -6.62
N ARG A 142 -6.99 -16.51 -7.92
CA ARG A 142 -6.13 -15.87 -8.93
C ARG A 142 -6.36 -14.36 -9.00
N MET A 143 -7.57 -13.91 -8.68
CA MET A 143 -7.92 -12.50 -8.69
C MET A 143 -7.18 -11.72 -7.61
N TRP A 144 -6.90 -12.30 -6.44
CA TRP A 144 -6.19 -11.63 -5.35
C TRP A 144 -4.88 -10.98 -5.77
N PHE A 145 -4.06 -11.71 -6.52
CA PHE A 145 -2.79 -11.16 -7.02
C PHE A 145 -3.02 -9.97 -7.97
N HIS A 146 -4.03 -10.04 -8.83
CA HIS A 146 -4.41 -8.94 -9.71
C HIS A 146 -4.87 -7.69 -8.94
N LEU A 147 -5.48 -7.89 -7.76
CA LEU A 147 -5.88 -6.80 -6.86
C LEU A 147 -4.73 -6.30 -5.97
N GLY A 148 -3.49 -6.71 -6.24
CA GLY A 148 -2.32 -6.36 -5.43
C GLY A 148 -2.31 -7.02 -4.05
N LEU A 149 -3.17 -8.00 -3.81
CA LEU A 149 -3.28 -8.70 -2.53
C LEU A 149 -2.44 -9.98 -2.52
N ARG A 150 -1.81 -10.22 -1.39
CA ARG A 150 -1.12 -11.48 -1.13
C ARG A 150 -2.13 -12.57 -0.79
N LYS A 151 -1.77 -13.83 -1.04
CA LYS A 151 -2.64 -14.98 -0.72
C LYS A 151 -2.99 -15.05 0.77
N ASP A 152 -2.06 -14.65 1.62
CA ASP A 152 -2.16 -14.58 3.08
C ASP A 152 -2.70 -13.24 3.61
N ALA A 153 -3.17 -12.34 2.73
CA ALA A 153 -3.77 -11.09 3.19
C ALA A 153 -4.98 -11.35 4.11
N PRO A 154 -5.16 -10.52 5.17
CA PRO A 154 -6.30 -10.62 6.07
C PRO A 154 -7.64 -10.64 5.33
N ARG A 155 -8.62 -11.34 5.92
CA ARG A 155 -9.95 -11.47 5.32
C ARG A 155 -10.61 -10.11 5.08
N GLU A 156 -10.59 -9.24 6.09
CA GLU A 156 -11.16 -7.89 6.00
C GLU A 156 -10.52 -7.03 4.89
N VAL A 157 -9.21 -7.16 4.67
CA VAL A 157 -8.48 -6.50 3.56
C VAL A 157 -8.98 -7.01 2.21
N LYS A 158 -9.14 -8.34 2.07
CA LYS A 158 -9.69 -8.96 0.86
C LYS A 158 -11.13 -8.53 0.63
N GLU A 159 -11.93 -8.42 1.68
CA GLU A 159 -13.32 -7.97 1.57
C GLU A 159 -13.43 -6.53 1.06
N VAL A 160 -12.61 -5.60 1.56
CA VAL A 160 -12.61 -4.20 1.08
C VAL A 160 -12.31 -4.15 -0.42
N LYS A 161 -11.23 -4.81 -0.86
CA LYS A 161 -10.89 -4.86 -2.30
C LYS A 161 -11.91 -5.59 -3.13
N LEU A 162 -12.49 -6.67 -2.62
CA LEU A 162 -13.54 -7.39 -3.35
C LEU A 162 -14.77 -6.51 -3.53
N ARG A 163 -15.23 -5.81 -2.48
CA ARG A 163 -16.37 -4.88 -2.56
C ARG A 163 -16.08 -3.72 -3.52
N GLU A 164 -14.86 -3.19 -3.54
CA GLU A 164 -14.43 -2.16 -4.50
C GLU A 164 -14.50 -2.67 -5.95
N VAL A 165 -14.03 -3.89 -6.22
CA VAL A 165 -14.10 -4.49 -7.57
C VAL A 165 -15.54 -4.73 -7.98
N MET A 166 -16.36 -5.24 -7.05
CA MET A 166 -17.76 -5.55 -7.28
C MET A 166 -18.63 -4.32 -7.57
N SER A 167 -18.19 -3.12 -7.20
CA SER A 167 -18.91 -1.88 -7.52
C SER A 167 -18.62 -1.34 -8.92
N TYR A 168 -17.61 -1.85 -9.64
CA TYR A 168 -17.38 -1.45 -11.04
C TYR A 168 -18.38 -2.14 -11.99
N PRO A 169 -18.85 -1.46 -13.05
CA PRO A 169 -19.78 -2.03 -14.03
C PRO A 169 -19.30 -3.35 -14.66
N VAL A 170 -17.99 -3.50 -14.84
CA VAL A 170 -17.36 -4.71 -15.42
C VAL A 170 -17.62 -5.98 -14.62
N TRP A 171 -17.89 -5.84 -13.31
CA TRP A 171 -18.23 -6.99 -12.47
C TRP A 171 -19.50 -7.73 -12.94
N SER A 172 -20.46 -7.01 -13.53
CA SER A 172 -21.72 -7.59 -14.01
C SER A 172 -21.54 -8.68 -15.08
N VAL A 173 -20.42 -8.64 -15.82
CA VAL A 173 -20.07 -9.60 -16.89
C VAL A 173 -18.94 -10.55 -16.49
N ALA A 174 -18.52 -10.56 -15.22
CA ALA A 174 -17.52 -11.49 -14.72
C ALA A 174 -18.00 -12.95 -14.83
N PRO A 175 -17.09 -13.94 -15.02
CA PRO A 175 -17.43 -15.35 -15.08
C PRO A 175 -18.29 -15.78 -13.89
N GLU A 176 -19.33 -16.57 -14.14
CA GLU A 176 -20.23 -17.05 -13.08
C GLU A 176 -19.49 -17.76 -11.93
N PRO A 177 -18.49 -18.62 -12.19
CA PRO A 177 -17.73 -19.25 -11.10
C PRO A 177 -17.05 -18.24 -10.18
N LEU A 178 -16.52 -17.15 -10.75
CA LEU A 178 -15.85 -16.09 -10.01
C LEU A 178 -16.85 -15.29 -9.16
N ARG A 179 -18.01 -14.95 -9.73
CA ARG A 179 -19.08 -14.24 -9.02
C ARG A 179 -19.61 -15.06 -7.85
N SER A 180 -19.87 -16.35 -8.07
CA SER A 180 -20.34 -17.27 -7.03
C SER A 180 -19.34 -17.41 -5.88
N GLN A 181 -18.05 -17.56 -6.18
CA GLN A 181 -16.98 -17.58 -5.16
C GLN A 181 -16.88 -16.26 -4.38
N ALA A 182 -17.03 -15.12 -5.04
CA ALA A 182 -17.00 -13.81 -4.38
C ALA A 182 -18.19 -13.62 -3.44
N GLU A 183 -19.38 -14.00 -3.87
CA GLU A 183 -20.59 -13.93 -3.02
C GLU A 183 -20.53 -14.89 -1.83
N GLU A 184 -19.97 -16.09 -2.01
CA GLU A 184 -19.71 -17.04 -0.92
C GLU A 184 -18.68 -16.43 0.06
N PHE A 185 -17.57 -15.92 -0.47
CA PHE A 185 -16.54 -15.27 0.32
C PHE A 185 -17.10 -14.12 1.16
N LEU A 186 -18.03 -13.29 0.65
CA LEU A 186 -18.64 -12.20 1.43
C LEU A 186 -19.74 -12.65 2.40
N ARG A 187 -20.36 -13.82 2.20
CA ARG A 187 -21.42 -14.34 3.08
C ARG A 187 -20.89 -14.99 4.36
N ASP A 188 -19.72 -15.58 4.30
CA ASP A 188 -19.09 -16.26 5.44
C ASP A 188 -18.42 -15.30 6.45
N ALA A 189 -18.75 -14.00 6.40
CA ALA A 189 -18.13 -12.93 7.19
C ALA A 189 -18.90 -12.62 8.48
#